data_AF-A0A7Z9HG11-F1
#
_entry.id   AF-A0A7Z9HG11-F1
#
_cell.length_a   1.000
_cell.length_b   1.000
_cell.length_c   1.000
_cell.angle_alpha   90.00
_cell.angle_beta   90.00
_cell.angle_gamma   90.00
#
_symmetry.space_group_name_H-M   'P 1'
#
loop_
_entity.id
_entity.type
_entity.pdbx_description
1 polymer ?
#
loop_
_entity_poly.entity_id
_entity_poly.type
_entity_poly.pdbx_seq_one_letter_code
_entity_poly.pdbx_strand_id
1 'polypeptide(L)' 'MIQFLQVLILGLCLGFVYALMVSGLTLIFGVMRIVNLAHPILIISGSFVSYWLFILIGLDPILS' A
#
# COMPACT_ATOMS: atom_id res chain seq x y z
N MET A 1 -23.63 -3.30 28.71
CA MET A 1 -24.23 -3.88 27.48
C MET A 1 -24.03 -3.01 26.25
N ILE A 2 -24.17 -1.68 26.35
CA ILE A 2 -24.00 -0.73 25.22
C ILE A 2 -22.57 -0.76 24.63
N GLN A 3 -21.53 -0.80 25.47
CA GLN A 3 -20.13 -0.89 25.01
C GLN A 3 -19.83 -2.15 24.19
N PHE A 4 -20.43 -3.29 24.53
CA PHE A 4 -20.22 -4.53 23.79
C PHE A 4 -20.77 -4.41 22.37
N LEU A 5 -21.98 -3.86 22.24
CA LEU A 5 -22.61 -3.62 20.95
C LEU A 5 -21.83 -2.60 20.11
N GLN A 6 -21.32 -1.54 20.74
CA GLN A 6 -20.50 -0.52 20.08
C GLN A 6 -19.18 -1.10 19.54
N VAL A 7 -18.45 -1.88 20.34
CA VAL A 7 -17.19 -2.51 19.91
C VAL A 7 -17.43 -3.51 18.79
N LEU A 8 -18.53 -4.26 18.85
CA LEU A 8 -18.90 -5.23 17.81
C LEU A 8 -19.21 -4.53 16.47
N ILE A 9 -19.98 -3.43 16.50
CA ILE A 9 -20.28 -2.64 15.30
C ILE A 9 -19.01 -1.99 14.74
N LEU A 10 -18.19 -1.37 15.58
CA LEU A 10 -16.93 -0.76 15.15
C LEU A 10 -15.97 -1.80 14.56
N GLY A 11 -15.83 -2.96 15.19
CA GLY A 11 -15.01 -4.05 14.70
C GLY A 11 -15.48 -4.58 13.35
N LEU A 12 -16.79 -4.73 13.15
CA LEU A 12 -17.36 -5.12 11.86
C LEU A 12 -17.12 -4.06 10.78
N CYS A 13 -17.39 -2.79 11.06
CA CYS A 13 -17.14 -1.70 10.12
C CYS A 13 -15.67 -1.66 9.69
N LEU A 14 -14.76 -1.78 10.65
CA LEU A 14 -13.32 -1.75 10.41
C LEU A 14 -12.86 -2.99 9.62
N GLY A 15 -13.44 -4.16 9.91
CA GLY A 15 -13.27 -5.38 9.13
C GLY A 15 -13.74 -5.26 7.69
N PHE A 16 -14.90 -4.63 7.44
CA PHE A 16 -15.39 -4.38 6.08
C PHE A 16 -14.49 -3.41 5.30
N VAL A 17 -13.94 -2.37 5.94
CA VAL A 17 -12.98 -1.46 5.29
C VAL A 17 -11.73 -2.23 4.84
N TYR A 18 -11.17 -3.08 5.70
CA TYR A 18 -10.01 -3.88 5.32
C TYR A 18 -10.33 -4.95 4.27
N ALA A 19 -11.50 -5.59 4.35
CA ALA A 19 -11.95 -6.54 3.34
C ALA A 19 -12.09 -5.89 1.96
N LEU A 20 -12.65 -4.67 1.91
CA LEU A 20 -12.76 -3.89 0.67
C LEU A 20 -11.38 -3.49 0.14
N MET A 21 -10.47 -3.02 0.99
CA MET A 21 -9.09 -2.68 0.57
C MET A 21 -8.39 -3.85 -0.13
N VAL A 22 -8.51 -5.07 0.42
CA VAL A 22 -7.81 -6.24 -0.12
C VAL A 22 -8.58 -6.93 -1.26
N SER A 23 -9.89 -6.71 -1.38
CA SER A 23 -10.72 -7.31 -2.43
C SER A 23 -10.25 -7.00 -3.86
N GLY A 24 -9.66 -5.82 -4.08
CA GLY A 24 -9.06 -5.46 -5.36
C GLY A 24 -7.84 -6.33 -5.69
N LEU A 25 -7.01 -6.63 -4.69
CA LEU A 25 -5.82 -7.47 -4.84
C LEU A 25 -6.19 -8.93 -5.15
N THR A 26 -7.23 -9.46 -4.49
CA THR A 26 -7.72 -10.82 -4.76
C THR A 26 -8.37 -10.95 -6.13
N LEU A 27 -9.06 -9.92 -6.63
CA LEU A 27 -9.60 -9.91 -8.01
C LEU A 27 -8.49 -9.87 -9.07
N ILE A 28 -7.42 -9.09 -8.84
CA ILE A 28 -6.26 -9.01 -9.74
C ILE A 28 -5.59 -10.40 -9.87
N PHE A 29 -5.28 -11.03 -8.73
CA PHE A 29 -4.60 -12.34 -8.74
C PHE A 29 -5.53 -13.51 -9.07
N GLY A 30 -6.82 -13.43 -8.73
CA GLY A 30 -7.77 -14.52 -8.92
C GLY A 30 -8.39 -14.59 -10.31
N VAL A 31 -8.74 -13.45 -10.92
CA VAL A 31 -9.52 -13.42 -12.17
C VAL A 31 -8.75 -12.80 -13.33
N MET A 32 -8.05 -11.68 -13.10
CA MET A 32 -7.48 -10.93 -14.22
C MET A 32 -6.21 -11.57 -14.82
N ARG A 33 -5.57 -12.55 -14.16
CA ARG A 33 -4.33 -13.26 -14.58
C ARG A 33 -3.17 -12.34 -15.03
N ILE A 34 -3.29 -11.02 -14.87
CA ILE A 34 -2.31 -9.99 -15.22
C ILE A 34 -1.91 -9.33 -13.91
N VAL A 35 -0.64 -9.51 -13.55
CA VAL A 35 -0.08 -8.90 -12.34
C VAL A 35 0.29 -7.45 -12.65
N ASN A 36 -0.40 -6.50 -12.02
CA ASN A 36 -0.05 -5.09 -12.12
C ASN A 36 1.22 -4.79 -11.28
N LEU A 37 2.39 -4.84 -11.91
CA LEU A 37 3.69 -4.50 -11.31
C LEU A 37 3.98 -2.99 -11.28
N ALA A 38 3.00 -2.14 -11.60
CA ALA A 38 3.19 -0.69 -11.58
C ALA A 38 3.47 -0.14 -10.17
N HIS A 39 3.02 -0.81 -9.11
CA HIS A 39 3.26 -0.30 -7.76
C HIS A 39 4.72 -0.53 -7.29
N PRO A 40 5.30 -1.73 -7.43
CA PRO A 40 6.73 -1.94 -7.16
C PRO A 40 7.66 -1.12 -8.06
N ILE A 41 7.32 -0.92 -9.33
CA ILE A 41 8.19 -0.17 -10.26
C ILE A 41 8.31 1.30 -9.84
N LEU A 42 7.25 1.90 -9.27
CA LEU A 42 7.28 3.27 -8.77
C LEU A 42 8.25 3.42 -7.59
N ILE A 43 8.24 2.47 -6.65
CA ILE A 43 9.15 2.46 -5.50
C ILE A 43 10.60 2.35 -5.99
N ILE A 44 10.88 1.41 -6.88
CA ILE A 44 12.21 1.20 -7.46
C ILE A 44 12.67 2.45 -8.22
N SER A 45 11.79 3.06 -9.02
CA SER A 45 12.11 4.28 -9.76
C SER A 45 12.43 5.45 -8.81
N GLY A 46 11.70 5.59 -7.70
CA GLY A 46 11.97 6.58 -6.67
C GLY A 46 13.35 6.37 -6.03
N SER A 47 13.69 5.13 -5.67
CA SER A 47 15.01 4.80 -5.13
C SER A 47 16.15 5.10 -6.11
N PHE A 48 15.96 4.82 -7.41
CA PHE A 48 16.95 5.18 -8.43
C PHE A 48 17.07 6.69 -8.61
N VAL A 49 15.97 7.43 -8.56
CA VAL A 49 15.98 8.91 -8.61
C VAL A 49 16.79 9.46 -7.43
N SER A 50 16.55 9.00 -6.20
CA SER A 50 17.32 9.38 -5.02
C SER A 50 18.81 9.02 -5.14
N TYR A 51 19.14 7.85 -5.71
CA TYR A 51 20.51 7.44 -5.97
C TYR A 51 21.24 8.36 -6.98
N TRP A 52 20.57 8.74 -8.07
CA TRP A 52 21.12 9.67 -9.05
C TRP A 52 21.29 11.08 -8.48
N LEU A 53 20.32 11.55 -7.68
CA LEU A 53 20.43 12.80 -6.91
C LEU A 53 21.66 12.77 -5.98
N PHE A 54 21.92 11.66 -5.31
CA PHE A 54 23.11 11.51 -4.48
C PHE A 54 24.41 11.59 -5.29
N ILE A 55 24.51 10.88 -6.42
CA ILE A 55 25.73 10.89 -7.26
C ILE A 55 26.01 12.27 -7.88
N LEU A 56 24.96 12.92 -8.39
CA LEU A 56 25.11 14.15 -9.18
C LEU A 56 25.19 15.41 -8.30
N ILE A 57 24.47 15.44 -7.18
CA ILE A 57 24.28 16.64 -6.35
C ILE A 57 24.90 16.46 -4.96
N GLY A 58 25.33 15.26 -4.58
CA GLY A 58 25.89 14.98 -3.26
C GLY A 58 24.84 15.02 -2.13
N LEU A 59 23.55 14.96 -2.47
CA LEU A 59 22.44 15.00 -1.52
C LEU A 59 22.31 13.67 -0.79
N ASP A 60 22.49 13.69 0.54
CA ASP A 60 22.46 12.50 1.39
C ASP A 60 21.08 11.79 1.30
N PRO A 61 21.02 10.49 0.91
CA PRO A 61 19.77 9.76 0.69
C PRO A 61 18.89 9.58 1.95
N ILE A 62 19.41 9.92 3.13
CA ILE A 62 18.78 9.74 4.44
C ILE A 62 18.08 11.02 4.93
N LEU A 63 18.45 12.18 4.39
CA LEU A 63 17.91 13.50 4.76
C LEU A 63 16.90 14.06 3.73
N SER A 64 16.71 13.37 2.59
CA SER A 64 15.80 13.77 1.49
C SER A 64 14.54 12.91 1.41
#